data_AF-A0A8J5TXF1-F1
#
_entry.id   AF-A0A8J5TXF1-F1
#
_cell.length_a   1.000
_cell.length_b   1.000
_cell.length_c   1.000
_cell.angle_alpha   90.00
_cell.angle_beta   90.00
_cell.angle_gamma   90.00
#
_symmetry.space_group_name_H-M   'P 1'
#
loop_
_entity.id
_entity.type
_entity.pdbx_description
1 polymer ?
#
loop_
_entity_poly.entity_id
_entity_poly.type
_entity_poly.pdbx_seq_one_letter_code
_entity_poly.pdbx_strand_id
1 'polypeptide(L)'
;MKQLLAWCGERALAGKPLHGTPNSNAILGARAIQDQLLKDFAARSEFSDWFSREDDAPKVPVVLRPNPRNMELDEKLAQLEINIKRLQDEKKAWQAIRKPPPEQPPLFSEGETGPIVLPDFDLLDPYEGKIRGFLADETASFDAVRSRTESRLRPIQASLEFQVDQLADNVHKLEQRVLVAGKEADKVLSVSALRLRQREEREKASAGTRDMPVIEVLRSLGNILPEGGG
;
A
#
# COMPACT_ATOMS: atom_id res chain seq x y z
N MET A 1 34.72 -50.53 43.98
CA MET A 1 33.53 -50.72 43.11
C MET A 1 32.62 -49.47 43.10
N LYS A 2 32.21 -48.94 44.26
CA LYS A 2 31.39 -47.71 44.38
C LYS A 2 31.91 -46.50 43.59
N GLN A 3 33.20 -46.18 43.71
CA GLN A 3 33.82 -45.06 42.96
C GLN A 3 33.74 -45.26 41.45
N LEU A 4 33.90 -46.49 40.95
CA LEU A 4 33.83 -46.80 39.53
C LEU A 4 32.38 -46.71 39.02
N LEU A 5 31.40 -47.22 39.78
CA LEU A 5 29.98 -47.11 39.41
C LEU A 5 29.49 -45.66 39.42
N ALA A 6 29.91 -44.86 40.41
CA ALA A 6 29.63 -43.42 40.44
C ALA A 6 30.27 -42.71 39.24
N TRP A 7 31.55 -42.99 38.94
CA TRP A 7 32.25 -42.42 37.79
C TRP A 7 31.63 -42.81 36.44
N CYS A 8 31.25 -44.07 36.26
CA CYS A 8 30.53 -44.54 35.08
C CYS A 8 29.13 -43.92 34.98
N GLY A 9 28.44 -43.75 36.12
CA GLY A 9 27.14 -43.11 36.21
C GLY A 9 27.18 -41.64 35.80
N GLU A 10 28.11 -40.87 36.35
CA GLU A 10 28.32 -39.44 36.01
C GLU A 10 28.61 -39.24 34.52
N ARG A 11 29.34 -40.17 33.89
CA ARG A 11 29.65 -40.12 32.46
C ARG A 11 28.51 -40.61 31.56
N ALA A 12 27.63 -41.46 32.09
CA ALA A 12 26.46 -41.98 31.38
C ALA A 12 25.22 -41.06 31.49
N LEU A 13 25.27 -40.02 32.33
CA LEU A 13 24.22 -39.02 32.43
C LEU A 13 23.94 -38.40 31.05
N ALA A 14 22.64 -38.32 30.72
CA ALA A 14 22.23 -37.65 29.50
C ALA A 14 22.70 -36.19 29.47
N GLY A 15 23.33 -35.79 28.36
CA GLY A 15 23.72 -34.41 28.12
C GLY A 15 22.54 -33.45 28.29
N LYS A 16 22.79 -32.21 28.69
CA LYS A 16 21.69 -31.25 28.88
C LYS A 16 21.06 -30.98 27.51
N PRO A 17 19.75 -31.20 27.31
CA PRO A 17 19.13 -30.92 26.04
C PRO A 17 19.29 -29.43 25.71
N LEU A 18 19.65 -29.13 24.47
CA LEU A 18 19.63 -27.76 23.96
C LEU A 18 18.18 -27.24 24.01
N HIS A 19 18.02 -25.95 24.30
CA HIS A 19 16.69 -25.31 24.36
C HIS A 19 15.94 -25.53 23.03
N GLY A 20 14.70 -26.05 23.13
CA GLY A 20 13.83 -26.30 21.96
C GLY A 20 13.79 -27.74 21.43
N THR A 21 14.51 -28.68 22.04
CA THR A 21 14.44 -30.10 21.62
C THR A 21 13.08 -30.74 21.97
N PRO A 22 12.48 -31.55 21.06
CA PRO A 22 11.29 -32.31 21.37
C PRO A 22 11.59 -33.30 22.52
N ASN A 23 10.65 -33.46 23.44
CA ASN A 23 10.80 -34.24 24.68
C ASN A 23 11.82 -33.68 25.70
N SER A 24 12.24 -32.42 25.59
CA SER A 24 13.17 -31.77 26.53
C SER A 24 12.76 -31.89 28.01
N ASN A 25 11.47 -31.74 28.33
CA ASN A 25 10.96 -31.92 29.70
C ASN A 25 11.13 -33.35 30.21
N ALA A 26 10.87 -34.36 29.36
CA ALA A 26 11.06 -35.76 29.72
C ALA A 26 12.54 -36.11 29.91
N ILE A 27 13.42 -35.53 29.08
CA ILE A 27 14.89 -35.70 29.18
C ILE A 27 15.42 -35.03 30.47
N LEU A 28 14.95 -33.82 30.80
CA LEU A 28 15.33 -33.13 32.04
C LEU A 28 14.79 -33.85 33.28
N GLY A 29 13.55 -34.36 33.23
CA GLY A 29 12.98 -35.18 34.30
C GLY A 29 13.75 -36.49 34.50
N ALA A 30 14.06 -37.20 33.41
CA ALA A 30 14.88 -38.40 33.45
C ALA A 30 16.28 -38.11 34.03
N ARG A 31 16.89 -36.99 33.64
CA ARG A 31 18.18 -36.55 34.19
C ARG A 31 18.10 -36.24 35.68
N ALA A 32 17.07 -35.53 36.14
CA ALA A 32 16.90 -35.23 37.55
C ALA A 32 16.75 -36.52 38.39
N ILE A 33 16.01 -37.51 37.88
CA ILE A 33 15.89 -38.84 38.50
C ILE A 33 17.24 -39.56 38.51
N GLN A 34 17.98 -39.54 37.39
CA GLN A 34 19.32 -40.16 37.32
C GLN A 34 20.31 -39.49 38.27
N ASP A 35 20.35 -38.16 38.34
CA ASP A 35 21.20 -37.39 39.25
C ASP A 35 20.85 -37.67 40.72
N GLN A 36 19.55 -37.81 41.04
CA GLN A 36 19.11 -38.19 42.38
C GLN A 36 19.53 -39.61 42.73
N LEU A 37 19.35 -40.57 41.82
CA LEU A 37 19.80 -41.94 42.01
C LEU A 37 21.32 -42.00 42.22
N LEU A 38 22.11 -41.25 41.45
CA LEU A 38 23.58 -41.20 41.63
C LEU A 38 23.99 -40.62 42.98
N LYS A 39 23.29 -39.58 43.46
CA LYS A 39 23.49 -39.04 44.82
C LYS A 39 23.14 -40.09 45.88
N ASP A 40 22.05 -40.83 45.68
CA ASP A 40 21.62 -41.88 46.60
C ASP A 40 22.60 -43.07 46.62
N PHE A 41 23.17 -43.46 45.47
CA PHE A 41 24.27 -44.44 45.39
C PHE A 41 25.54 -43.95 46.08
N ALA A 42 25.84 -42.66 46.02
CA ALA A 42 26.99 -42.07 46.70
C ALA A 42 26.79 -41.98 48.22
N ALA A 43 25.57 -41.73 48.69
CA ALA A 43 25.25 -41.60 50.11
C ALA A 43 25.05 -42.96 50.81
N ARG A 44 24.33 -43.91 50.19
CA ARG A 44 24.00 -45.20 50.80
C ARG A 44 24.93 -46.31 50.29
N SER A 45 25.78 -46.84 51.15
CA SER A 45 26.69 -47.95 50.80
C SER A 45 25.96 -49.29 50.60
N GLU A 46 24.75 -49.43 51.15
CA GLU A 46 23.88 -50.61 51.06
C GLU A 46 23.59 -51.02 49.61
N PHE A 47 23.47 -50.07 48.68
CA PHE A 47 23.24 -50.37 47.26
C PHE A 47 24.45 -50.96 46.53
N SER A 48 25.65 -50.85 47.12
CA SER A 48 26.90 -51.36 46.56
C SER A 48 27.45 -52.58 47.31
N ASP A 49 26.78 -52.98 48.39
CA ASP A 49 27.18 -54.11 49.21
C ASP A 49 26.56 -55.40 48.66
N TRP A 50 27.30 -56.06 47.77
CA TRP A 50 26.95 -57.37 47.26
C TRP A 50 27.12 -58.47 48.32
N PHE A 51 27.91 -58.23 49.36
CA PHE A 51 28.30 -59.23 50.36
C PHE A 51 27.25 -59.42 51.45
N SER A 52 26.48 -58.38 51.75
CA SER A 52 25.35 -58.43 52.70
C SER A 52 24.01 -58.75 52.05
N ARG A 53 23.99 -59.27 50.81
CA ARG A 53 22.75 -59.56 50.09
C ARG A 53 22.11 -60.85 50.63
N GLU A 54 20.97 -60.74 51.28
CA GLU A 54 20.12 -61.89 51.59
C GLU A 54 19.55 -62.44 50.27
N ASP A 55 19.97 -63.63 49.85
CA ASP A 55 19.55 -64.25 48.58
C ASP A 55 18.05 -64.62 48.54
N ASP A 56 17.36 -64.60 49.69
CA ASP A 56 15.92 -64.91 49.86
C ASP A 56 15.00 -63.67 50.03
N ALA A 57 15.51 -62.45 49.78
CA ALA A 57 14.66 -61.26 49.84
C ALA A 57 13.54 -61.28 48.77
N PRO A 58 12.31 -60.84 49.09
CA PRO A 58 11.19 -60.83 48.13
C PRO A 58 11.52 -59.91 46.95
N LYS A 59 11.56 -60.48 45.74
CA LYS A 59 11.83 -59.75 44.50
C LYS A 59 10.77 -58.67 44.31
N VAL A 60 11.22 -57.41 44.25
CA VAL A 60 10.36 -56.26 43.96
C VAL A 60 9.64 -56.47 42.63
N PRO A 61 8.32 -56.21 42.54
CA PRO A 61 7.55 -56.44 41.33
C PRO A 61 8.09 -55.60 40.16
N VAL A 62 8.43 -56.27 39.06
CA VAL A 62 8.95 -55.62 37.84
C VAL A 62 7.77 -55.01 37.08
N VAL A 63 7.76 -53.69 36.97
CA VAL A 63 6.78 -52.97 36.12
C VAL A 63 7.20 -53.12 34.66
N LEU A 64 6.50 -53.98 33.92
CA LEU A 64 6.72 -54.19 32.49
C LEU A 64 6.17 -52.98 31.71
N ARG A 65 7.07 -52.23 31.06
CA ARG A 65 6.66 -51.18 30.13
C ARG A 65 6.31 -51.79 28.77
N PRO A 66 5.29 -51.28 28.07
CA PRO A 66 4.99 -51.72 26.72
C PRO A 66 6.18 -51.43 25.79
N ASN A 67 6.34 -52.29 24.79
CA ASN A 67 7.37 -52.11 23.77
C ASN A 67 7.12 -50.78 23.02
N PRO A 68 8.11 -49.88 22.89
CA PRO A 68 7.93 -48.60 22.19
C PRO A 68 7.40 -48.77 20.76
N ARG A 69 7.76 -49.87 20.07
CA ARG A 69 7.21 -50.18 18.75
C ARG A 69 5.70 -50.41 18.74
N ASN A 70 5.14 -50.97 19.81
CA ASN A 70 3.71 -51.19 19.89
C ASN A 70 2.97 -49.86 20.01
N MET A 71 3.49 -48.93 20.81
CA MET A 71 2.92 -47.58 20.92
C MET A 71 2.93 -46.83 19.59
N GLU A 72 4.05 -46.88 18.85
CA GLU A 72 4.13 -46.27 17.51
C GLU A 72 3.14 -46.89 16.52
N LEU A 73 2.91 -48.20 16.61
CA LEU A 73 1.93 -48.89 15.76
C LEU A 73 0.50 -48.50 16.12
N ASP A 74 0.19 -48.38 17.41
CA ASP A 74 -1.13 -47.94 17.89
C ASP A 74 -1.42 -46.49 17.45
N GLU A 75 -0.44 -45.59 17.52
CA GLU A 75 -0.56 -44.22 17.02
C GLU A 75 -0.80 -44.17 15.50
N LYS A 76 -0.05 -44.98 14.73
CA LYS A 76 -0.24 -45.09 13.28
C LYS A 76 -1.60 -45.67 12.94
N LEU A 77 -2.07 -46.66 13.70
CA LEU A 77 -3.39 -47.26 13.52
C LEU A 77 -4.47 -46.19 13.72
N ALA A 78 -4.39 -45.40 14.79
CA ALA A 78 -5.33 -44.31 15.04
C ALA A 78 -5.31 -43.26 13.90
N GLN A 79 -4.13 -42.87 13.39
CA GLN A 79 -4.01 -41.95 12.25
C GLN A 79 -4.66 -42.53 10.98
N LEU A 80 -4.45 -43.82 10.71
CA LEU A 80 -5.03 -44.48 9.54
C LEU A 80 -6.56 -44.58 9.65
N GLU A 81 -7.11 -44.83 10.83
CA GLU A 81 -8.56 -44.85 11.04
C GLU A 81 -9.20 -43.49 10.77
N ILE A 82 -8.56 -42.39 11.19
CA ILE A 82 -9.02 -41.02 10.90
C ILE A 82 -9.03 -40.77 9.39
N ASN A 83 -7.94 -41.14 8.71
CA ASN A 83 -7.82 -40.97 7.26
C ASN A 83 -8.87 -41.80 6.50
N ILE A 84 -9.13 -43.04 6.93
CA ILE A 84 -10.16 -43.89 6.34
C ILE A 84 -11.53 -43.25 6.48
N LYS A 85 -11.88 -42.73 7.67
CA LYS A 85 -13.16 -42.03 7.89
C LYS A 85 -13.32 -40.84 6.94
N ARG A 86 -12.29 -40.00 6.83
CA ARG A 86 -12.27 -38.86 5.91
C ARG A 86 -12.50 -39.29 4.45
N LEU A 87 -11.75 -40.30 3.99
CA LEU A 87 -11.87 -40.79 2.61
C LEU A 87 -13.24 -41.41 2.32
N GLN A 88 -13.86 -42.06 3.30
CA GLN A 88 -15.22 -42.57 3.17
C GLN A 88 -16.24 -41.44 2.99
N ASP A 89 -16.10 -40.34 3.70
CA ASP A 89 -17.02 -39.20 3.57
C ASP A 89 -16.81 -38.45 2.26
N GLU A 90 -15.57 -38.27 1.82
CA GLU A 90 -15.27 -37.74 0.48
C GLU A 90 -15.87 -38.65 -0.61
N LYS A 91 -15.71 -39.97 -0.50
CA LYS A 91 -16.33 -40.93 -1.43
C LYS A 91 -17.86 -40.79 -1.48
N LYS A 92 -18.53 -40.62 -0.33
CA LYS A 92 -19.98 -40.39 -0.28
C LYS A 92 -20.35 -39.08 -0.99
N ALA A 93 -19.59 -38.01 -0.78
CA ALA A 93 -19.81 -36.72 -1.44
C ALA A 93 -19.66 -36.83 -2.96
N TRP A 94 -18.61 -37.51 -3.44
CA TRP A 94 -18.43 -37.77 -4.88
C TRP A 94 -19.54 -38.64 -5.47
N GLN A 95 -20.02 -39.63 -4.73
CA GLN A 95 -21.18 -40.43 -5.15
C GLN A 95 -22.46 -39.61 -5.22
N ALA A 96 -22.64 -38.59 -4.36
CA ALA A 96 -23.77 -37.68 -4.43
C ALA A 96 -23.70 -36.79 -5.68
N ILE A 97 -22.52 -36.27 -6.03
CA ILE A 97 -22.30 -35.45 -7.24
C ILE A 97 -22.47 -36.28 -8.51
N ARG A 98 -22.06 -37.55 -8.51
CA ARG A 98 -22.19 -38.44 -9.67
C ARG A 98 -23.64 -38.76 -10.02
N LYS A 99 -24.58 -38.65 -9.08
CA LYS A 99 -26.01 -38.83 -9.39
C LYS A 99 -26.42 -37.70 -10.33
N PRO A 100 -26.95 -38.01 -11.53
CA PRO A 100 -27.39 -36.98 -12.45
C PRO A 100 -28.45 -36.08 -11.76
N PRO A 101 -28.47 -34.77 -12.06
CA PRO A 101 -29.54 -33.89 -11.61
C PRO A 101 -30.90 -34.49 -11.98
N PRO A 102 -31.96 -34.24 -11.19
CA PRO A 102 -33.30 -34.65 -11.56
C PRO A 102 -33.61 -34.13 -12.98
N GLU A 103 -34.17 -34.99 -13.83
CA GLU A 103 -34.56 -34.62 -15.19
C GLU A 103 -35.47 -33.40 -15.12
N GLN A 104 -34.98 -32.27 -15.62
CA GLN A 104 -35.79 -31.07 -15.73
C GLN A 104 -36.89 -31.36 -16.75
N PRO A 105 -38.15 -30.95 -16.47
CA PRO A 105 -39.20 -31.09 -17.46
C PRO A 105 -38.76 -30.36 -18.74
N PRO A 106 -39.04 -30.91 -19.93
CA PRO A 106 -38.70 -30.25 -21.19
C PRO A 106 -39.32 -28.85 -21.20
N LEU A 107 -38.51 -27.84 -21.53
CA LEU A 107 -38.94 -26.43 -21.58
C LEU A 107 -40.05 -26.18 -22.62
N PHE A 108 -40.20 -27.08 -23.57
CA PHE A 108 -41.19 -27.02 -24.63
C PHE A 108 -41.85 -28.38 -24.81
N SER A 109 -43.17 -28.39 -24.94
CA SER A 109 -43.94 -29.57 -25.34
C SER A 109 -43.54 -29.98 -26.76
N GLU A 110 -43.35 -31.28 -27.05
CA GLU A 110 -43.19 -31.73 -28.44
C GLU A 110 -44.46 -31.38 -29.25
N GLY A 111 -44.40 -30.33 -30.06
CA GLY A 111 -45.51 -29.85 -30.90
C GLY A 111 -45.79 -28.35 -30.86
N GLU A 112 -45.13 -27.56 -30.01
CA GLU A 112 -45.31 -26.10 -29.97
C GLU A 112 -44.47 -25.38 -31.04
N THR A 113 -44.87 -25.52 -32.31
CA THR A 113 -44.45 -24.59 -33.38
C THR A 113 -45.47 -23.46 -33.49
N GLY A 114 -45.55 -22.60 -32.46
CA GLY A 114 -46.32 -21.37 -32.53
C GLY A 114 -45.68 -20.35 -33.50
N PRO A 115 -46.44 -19.42 -34.09
CA PRO A 115 -45.87 -18.30 -34.84
C PRO A 115 -44.94 -17.52 -33.91
N ILE A 116 -43.74 -17.20 -34.40
CA ILE A 116 -42.73 -16.45 -33.65
C ILE A 116 -43.29 -15.05 -33.38
N VAL A 117 -43.74 -14.82 -32.15
CA VAL A 117 -44.08 -13.48 -31.67
C VAL A 117 -42.77 -12.81 -31.27
N LEU A 118 -42.45 -11.69 -31.93
CA LEU A 118 -41.30 -10.88 -31.55
C LEU A 118 -41.50 -10.39 -30.10
N PRO A 119 -40.47 -10.47 -29.24
CA PRO A 119 -40.57 -9.98 -27.87
C PRO A 119 -40.99 -8.51 -27.80
N ASP A 120 -41.70 -8.14 -26.74
CA ASP A 120 -42.05 -6.74 -26.50
C ASP A 120 -40.79 -5.88 -26.38
N PHE A 121 -40.78 -4.76 -27.11
CA PHE A 121 -39.65 -3.85 -27.21
C PHE A 121 -39.38 -3.05 -25.93
N ASP A 122 -40.23 -3.19 -24.91
CA ASP A 122 -40.06 -2.62 -23.57
C ASP A 122 -38.99 -3.37 -22.73
N LEU A 123 -38.52 -4.52 -23.24
CA LEU A 123 -37.40 -5.27 -22.65
C LEU A 123 -36.02 -4.78 -23.13
N LEU A 124 -35.98 -3.83 -24.07
CA LEU A 124 -34.72 -3.26 -24.53
C LEU A 124 -34.13 -2.33 -23.48
N ASP A 125 -32.80 -2.35 -23.36
CA ASP A 125 -32.11 -1.44 -22.49
C ASP A 125 -32.36 0.03 -22.92
N PRO A 126 -32.36 1.00 -21.99
CA PRO A 126 -32.64 2.41 -22.30
C PRO A 126 -31.73 3.01 -23.39
N TYR A 127 -30.52 2.45 -23.55
CA TYR A 127 -29.59 2.85 -24.60
C TYR A 127 -29.97 2.29 -25.98
N GLU A 128 -30.38 1.03 -26.03
CA GLU A 128 -30.85 0.38 -27.25
C GLU A 128 -32.16 1.01 -27.75
N GLY A 129 -33.04 1.41 -26.83
CA GLY A 129 -34.23 2.19 -27.15
C GLY A 129 -33.90 3.54 -27.80
N LYS A 130 -32.85 4.24 -27.34
CA LYS A 130 -32.39 5.49 -27.95
C LYS A 130 -31.79 5.27 -29.33
N ILE A 131 -30.96 4.24 -29.50
CA ILE A 131 -30.39 3.89 -30.80
C ILE A 131 -31.50 3.59 -31.81
N ARG A 132 -32.51 2.81 -31.41
CA ARG A 132 -33.68 2.58 -32.24
C ARG A 132 -34.39 3.89 -32.56
N GLY A 133 -34.58 4.78 -31.60
CA GLY A 133 -35.15 6.11 -31.85
C GLY A 133 -34.40 6.86 -32.96
N PHE A 134 -33.06 6.86 -32.92
CA PHE A 134 -32.24 7.48 -33.96
C PHE A 134 -32.30 6.78 -35.33
N LEU A 135 -32.59 5.47 -35.37
CA LEU A 135 -32.66 4.68 -36.60
C LEU A 135 -34.07 4.63 -37.21
N ALA A 136 -35.11 4.66 -36.38
CA ALA A 136 -36.50 4.48 -36.78
C ALA A 136 -37.22 5.82 -36.99
N ASP A 137 -36.81 6.89 -36.30
CA ASP A 137 -37.40 8.21 -36.46
C ASP A 137 -36.61 9.00 -37.52
N GLU A 138 -37.18 9.15 -38.72
CA GLU A 138 -36.56 9.89 -39.82
C GLU A 138 -36.27 11.36 -39.44
N THR A 139 -36.99 11.91 -38.46
CA THR A 139 -36.80 13.29 -37.99
C THR A 139 -35.63 13.44 -37.01
N ALA A 140 -35.25 12.35 -36.33
CA ALA A 140 -34.07 12.25 -35.48
C ALA A 140 -32.93 11.45 -36.15
N SER A 141 -33.05 11.20 -37.46
CA SER A 141 -32.03 10.52 -38.25
C SER A 141 -30.68 11.21 -38.11
N PHE A 142 -29.62 10.42 -38.16
CA PHE A 142 -28.24 10.89 -38.10
C PHE A 142 -27.96 12.02 -39.11
N ASP A 143 -28.55 11.97 -40.29
CA ASP A 143 -28.38 13.01 -41.33
C ASP A 143 -29.04 14.35 -40.96
N ALA A 144 -30.16 14.31 -40.24
CA ALA A 144 -30.83 15.50 -39.72
C ALA A 144 -30.00 16.14 -38.59
N VAL A 145 -29.43 15.32 -37.70
CA VAL A 145 -28.51 15.80 -36.66
C VAL A 145 -27.24 16.39 -37.29
N ARG A 146 -26.67 15.70 -38.28
CA ARG A 146 -25.46 16.14 -38.98
C ARG A 146 -25.68 17.48 -39.69
N SER A 147 -26.73 17.61 -40.50
CA SER A 147 -27.05 18.87 -41.19
C SER A 147 -27.34 20.02 -40.20
N ARG A 148 -28.00 19.74 -39.07
CA ARG A 148 -28.19 20.72 -37.99
C ARG A 148 -26.86 21.13 -37.34
N THR A 149 -25.93 20.20 -37.14
CA THR A 149 -24.61 20.55 -36.59
C THR A 149 -23.77 21.33 -37.59
N GLU A 150 -23.75 20.94 -38.86
CA GLU A 150 -23.03 21.65 -39.93
C GLU A 150 -23.57 23.07 -40.13
N SER A 151 -24.89 23.26 -40.10
CA SER A 151 -25.49 24.59 -40.21
C SER A 151 -25.15 25.50 -39.02
N ARG A 152 -24.89 24.94 -37.83
CA ARG A 152 -24.40 25.70 -36.68
C ARG A 152 -22.91 25.99 -36.74
N LEU A 153 -22.10 25.09 -37.29
CA LEU A 153 -20.65 25.25 -37.38
C LEU A 153 -20.23 26.25 -38.47
N ARG A 154 -20.91 26.25 -39.62
CA ARG A 154 -20.60 27.17 -40.73
C ARG A 154 -20.57 28.66 -40.34
N PRO A 155 -21.56 29.22 -39.63
CA PRO A 155 -21.53 30.64 -39.24
C PRO A 155 -20.44 30.92 -38.21
N ILE A 156 -20.18 29.98 -37.29
CA ILE A 156 -19.10 30.11 -36.31
C ILE A 156 -17.76 30.20 -37.04
N GLN A 157 -17.49 29.27 -37.95
CA GLN A 157 -16.27 29.25 -38.77
C GLN A 157 -16.11 30.55 -39.56
N ALA A 158 -17.15 31.02 -40.23
CA ALA A 158 -17.10 32.27 -41.01
C ALA A 158 -16.87 33.51 -40.13
N SER A 159 -17.43 33.54 -38.91
CA SER A 159 -17.25 34.67 -37.99
C SER A 159 -15.88 34.68 -37.29
N LEU A 160 -15.30 33.50 -37.06
CA LEU A 160 -14.10 33.34 -36.26
C LEU A 160 -12.89 33.98 -36.93
N GLU A 161 -12.74 33.80 -38.24
CA GLU A 161 -11.63 34.39 -39.02
C GLU A 161 -11.63 35.92 -38.88
N PHE A 162 -12.78 36.55 -39.10
CA PHE A 162 -12.92 38.00 -38.95
C PHE A 162 -12.67 38.48 -37.52
N GLN A 163 -13.14 37.75 -36.51
CA GLN A 163 -12.91 38.11 -35.10
C GLN A 163 -11.42 38.02 -34.71
N VAL A 164 -10.71 37.01 -35.21
CA VAL A 164 -9.28 36.84 -34.97
C VAL A 164 -8.49 37.97 -35.65
N ASP A 165 -8.83 38.32 -36.88
CA ASP A 165 -8.20 39.44 -37.59
C ASP A 165 -8.46 40.78 -36.90
N GLN A 166 -9.70 41.02 -36.45
CA GLN A 166 -10.05 42.22 -35.70
C GLN A 166 -9.29 42.30 -34.37
N LEU A 167 -9.12 41.17 -33.68
CA LEU A 167 -8.32 41.11 -32.45
C LEU A 167 -6.85 41.45 -32.74
N ALA A 168 -6.26 40.85 -33.78
CA ALA A 168 -4.87 41.10 -34.17
C ALA A 168 -4.62 42.58 -34.51
N ASP A 169 -5.51 43.20 -35.28
CA ASP A 169 -5.43 44.63 -35.62
C ASP A 169 -5.56 45.53 -34.37
N ASN A 170 -6.48 45.20 -33.46
CA ASN A 170 -6.63 45.94 -32.20
C ASN A 170 -5.41 45.82 -31.28
N VAL A 171 -4.81 44.64 -31.19
CA VAL A 171 -3.58 44.42 -30.43
C VAL A 171 -2.44 45.24 -31.03
N HIS A 172 -2.29 45.24 -32.36
CA HIS A 172 -1.26 46.02 -33.02
C HIS A 172 -1.46 47.54 -32.81
N LYS A 173 -2.69 48.04 -32.93
CA LYS A 173 -3.03 49.43 -32.62
C LYS A 173 -2.73 49.80 -31.18
N LEU A 174 -3.00 48.90 -30.23
CA LEU A 174 -2.69 49.12 -28.81
C LEU A 174 -1.19 49.20 -28.59
N GLU A 175 -0.42 48.26 -29.16
CA GLU A 175 1.04 48.26 -29.08
C GLU A 175 1.64 49.55 -29.64
N GLN A 176 1.18 49.99 -30.80
CA GLN A 176 1.61 51.27 -31.39
C GLN A 176 1.31 52.46 -30.47
N ARG A 177 0.12 52.51 -29.86
CA ARG A 177 -0.25 53.57 -28.90
C ARG A 177 0.64 53.55 -27.68
N VAL A 178 0.95 52.38 -27.13
CA VAL A 178 1.85 52.23 -25.98
C VAL A 178 3.25 52.70 -26.33
N LEU A 179 3.78 52.34 -27.51
CA LEU A 179 5.10 52.79 -27.96
C LEU A 179 5.16 54.32 -28.14
N VAL A 180 4.12 54.93 -28.71
CA VAL A 180 4.05 56.39 -28.87
C VAL A 180 3.93 57.08 -27.51
N ALA A 181 3.05 56.59 -26.63
CA ALA A 181 2.90 57.11 -25.27
C ALA A 181 4.20 57.00 -24.47
N GLY A 182 4.94 55.89 -24.59
CA GLY A 182 6.26 55.71 -23.99
C GLY A 182 7.27 56.76 -24.48
N LYS A 183 7.34 56.99 -25.80
CA LYS A 183 8.20 58.04 -26.37
C LYS A 183 7.84 59.44 -25.90
N GLU A 184 6.55 59.75 -25.74
CA GLU A 184 6.13 61.06 -25.21
C GLU A 184 6.43 61.18 -23.72
N ALA A 185 6.19 60.13 -22.94
CA ALA A 185 6.56 60.09 -21.53
C ALA A 185 8.06 60.30 -21.35
N ASP A 186 8.91 59.64 -22.14
CA ASP A 186 10.37 59.81 -22.11
C ASP A 186 10.80 61.24 -22.45
N LYS A 187 10.14 61.89 -23.42
CA LYS A 187 10.36 63.31 -23.74
C LYS A 187 9.97 64.21 -22.58
N VAL A 188 8.81 64.00 -21.96
CA VAL A 188 8.37 64.80 -20.80
C VAL A 188 9.30 64.59 -19.61
N LEU A 189 9.67 63.34 -19.33
CA LEU A 189 10.59 62.98 -18.24
C LEU A 189 11.97 63.58 -18.46
N SER A 190 12.54 63.50 -19.66
CA SER A 190 13.84 64.10 -19.96
C SER A 190 13.84 65.63 -19.83
N VAL A 191 12.80 66.32 -20.31
CA VAL A 191 12.65 67.78 -20.11
C VAL A 191 12.49 68.11 -18.61
N SER A 192 11.70 67.33 -17.87
CA SER A 192 11.53 67.54 -16.43
C SER A 192 12.82 67.31 -15.65
N ALA A 193 13.61 66.29 -16.02
CA ALA A 193 14.89 65.97 -15.41
C ALA A 193 15.92 67.08 -15.68
N LEU A 194 15.96 67.64 -16.89
CA LEU A 194 16.80 68.80 -17.20
C LEU A 194 16.40 70.03 -16.39
N ARG A 195 15.09 70.33 -16.27
CA ARG A 195 14.60 71.44 -15.44
C ARG A 195 14.91 71.23 -13.96
N LEU A 196 14.83 69.99 -13.47
CA LEU A 196 15.17 69.64 -12.10
C LEU A 196 16.66 69.86 -11.83
N ARG A 197 17.55 69.40 -12.73
CA ARG A 197 18.98 69.67 -12.66
C ARG A 197 19.29 71.16 -12.67
N GLN A 198 18.65 71.93 -13.56
CA GLN A 198 18.81 73.39 -13.57
C GLN A 198 18.34 74.07 -12.28
N ARG A 199 17.27 73.58 -11.66
CA ARG A 199 16.82 74.08 -10.35
C ARG A 199 17.82 73.73 -9.26
N GLU A 200 18.28 72.48 -9.21
CA GLU A 200 19.28 72.03 -8.25
C GLU A 200 20.60 72.81 -8.37
N GLU A 201 21.07 73.07 -9.59
CA GLU A 201 22.25 73.91 -9.84
C GLU A 201 22.04 75.36 -9.39
N ARG A 202 20.86 75.94 -9.61
CA ARG A 202 20.53 77.30 -9.14
C ARG A 202 20.49 77.36 -7.62
N GLU A 203 19.90 76.37 -6.96
CA GLU A 203 19.85 76.28 -5.49
C GLU A 203 21.25 76.09 -4.89
N LYS A 204 22.07 75.21 -5.49
CA LYS A 204 23.49 75.06 -5.10
C LYS A 204 24.29 76.35 -5.32
N ALA A 205 24.03 77.08 -6.40
CA ALA A 205 24.68 78.37 -6.65
C ALA A 205 24.24 79.45 -5.65
N SER A 206 22.96 79.52 -5.30
CA SER A 206 22.46 80.46 -4.27
C SER A 206 22.97 80.14 -2.87
N ALA A 207 23.17 78.84 -2.57
CA ALA A 207 23.78 78.38 -1.32
C ALA A 207 25.31 78.54 -1.31
N GLY A 208 25.94 78.89 -2.45
CA GLY A 208 27.40 78.98 -2.59
C GLY A 208 28.12 77.63 -2.64
N THR A 209 27.40 76.50 -2.65
CA THR A 209 27.95 75.13 -2.63
C THR A 209 27.99 74.50 -4.02
N ARG A 210 28.18 75.28 -5.08
CA ARG A 210 28.08 74.82 -6.48
C ARG A 210 29.13 73.76 -6.83
N ASP A 211 30.37 73.99 -6.44
CA ASP A 211 31.51 73.13 -6.79
C ASP A 211 31.88 72.13 -5.68
N MET A 212 31.14 72.12 -4.57
CA MET A 212 31.43 71.30 -3.41
C MET A 212 30.53 70.05 -3.42
N PRO A 213 31.09 68.83 -3.34
CA PRO A 213 30.29 67.62 -3.30
C PRO A 213 29.40 67.63 -2.04
N VAL A 214 28.15 67.17 -2.18
CA VAL A 214 27.13 67.21 -1.11
C VAL A 214 27.63 66.54 0.18
N ILE A 215 28.47 65.52 0.07
CA ILE A 215 29.07 64.81 1.20
C ILE A 215 29.99 65.72 2.03
N GLU A 216 30.72 66.64 1.40
CA GLU A 216 31.57 67.60 2.13
C GLU A 216 30.75 68.67 2.83
N VAL A 217 29.64 69.12 2.22
CA VAL A 217 28.68 70.03 2.87
C VAL A 217 28.01 69.36 4.08
N LEU A 218 27.62 68.09 3.95
CA LEU A 218 27.04 67.33 5.06
C LEU A 218 28.07 67.04 6.15
N ARG A 219 29.34 66.78 5.79
CA ARG A 219 30.42 66.60 6.76
C ARG A 219 30.78 67.91 7.48
N SER A 220 30.77 69.05 6.79
CA SER A 220 31.01 70.35 7.44
C SER A 220 29.85 70.74 8.37
N LEU A 221 28.60 70.49 7.97
CA LEU A 221 27.45 70.64 8.85
C LEU A 221 27.51 69.68 10.04
N GLY A 222 27.91 68.42 9.83
CA GLY A 222 28.11 67.42 10.88
C GLY A 222 29.22 67.80 11.87
N ASN A 223 30.28 68.47 11.41
CA ASN A 223 31.35 69.00 12.28
C ASN A 223 30.94 70.28 13.03
N ILE A 224 29.95 71.02 12.51
CA ILE A 224 29.37 72.21 13.18
C ILE A 224 28.31 71.79 14.21
N LEU A 225 27.71 70.61 14.05
CA LEU A 225 26.91 69.96 15.09
C LEU A 225 27.85 69.48 16.22
N PRO A 226 27.57 69.82 17.49
CA PRO A 226 28.42 69.39 18.60
C PRO A 226 28.42 67.86 18.70
N GLU A 227 29.60 67.25 18.82
CA GLU A 227 29.73 65.84 19.22
C GLU A 227 29.21 65.70 20.66
N GLY A 228 27.91 65.49 20.82
CA GLY A 228 27.27 65.24 22.10
C GLY A 228 25.85 65.80 22.20
N GLY A 229 24.85 64.98 21.86
CA GLY A 229 23.48 65.22 22.27
C GLY A 229 22.42 64.41 21.52
N GLY A 230 22.05 63.25 22.10
CA GLY A 230 20.71 62.64 22.00
C GLY A 230 20.34 61.93 20.69
#